data_AF-A0A1X0QW28-F1
#
_entry.id   AF-A0A1X0QW28-F1
#
_cell.length_a   1.000
_cell.length_b   1.000
_cell.length_c   1.000
_cell.angle_alpha   90.00
_cell.angle_beta   90.00
_cell.angle_gamma   90.00
#
_symmetry.space_group_name_H-M   'P 1'
#
loop_
_entity.id
_entity.type
_entity.pdbx_description
1 polymer ?
#
loop_
_entity_poly.entity_id
_entity_poly.type
_entity_poly.pdbx_seq_one_letter_code
_entity_poly.pdbx_strand_id
1 'polypeptide(L)'
;MQQALKSKQLAEILTTAFKTKKLVELREIARSSGIYQQGTKSDIIQRLVSELPSKTPSSILSFDLGYRNLAYCVVTQDATILDWARIDLELTTFHPSVVAPVVRKFIKDRIEYNMKTVDLVLVEQQRARSNGSWTVLEHTLRVNSIEGMIWYGLYETANNIKRPDLDMIALSRQKVDAAWESELQRAAAQTAVNNRTTYKKKQAAVRLVQNWLNEKENSAIKLDDRLKDMFREEPKKDDLSDCLLQALAWYKWQQFKQNYVHLLTS
;
A
#
# COMPACT_ATOMS: atom_id res chain seq x y z
N MET A 1 3.73 30.33 14.28
CA MET A 1 4.54 30.26 15.53
C MET A 1 4.03 29.21 16.51
N GLN A 2 2.74 29.19 16.88
CA GLN A 2 2.18 28.22 17.85
C GLN A 2 2.22 26.75 17.41
N GLN A 3 1.94 26.43 16.14
CA GLN A 3 1.97 25.05 15.63
C GLN A 3 3.40 24.47 15.59
N ALA A 4 4.38 25.28 15.23
CA ALA A 4 5.80 24.90 15.25
C ALA A 4 6.29 24.63 16.68
N LEU A 5 5.84 25.43 17.66
CA LEU A 5 6.15 25.21 19.07
C LEU A 5 5.56 23.89 19.59
N LYS A 6 4.29 23.60 19.26
CA LYS A 6 3.63 22.32 19.59
C LYS A 6 4.34 21.12 18.96
N SER A 7 4.77 21.25 17.69
CA SER A 7 5.52 20.19 16.99
C SER A 7 6.87 19.92 17.65
N LYS A 8 7.59 20.97 18.07
CA LYS A 8 8.86 20.82 18.79
C LYS A 8 8.69 20.15 20.16
N GLN A 9 7.68 20.57 20.93
CA GLN A 9 7.34 19.97 22.22
C GLN A 9 7.01 18.48 22.06
N LEU A 10 6.20 18.12 21.05
CA LEU A 10 5.89 16.72 20.76
C LEU A 10 7.15 15.91 20.42
N ALA A 11 8.04 16.45 19.59
CA ALA A 11 9.30 15.78 19.25
C ALA A 11 10.19 15.53 20.48
N GLU A 12 10.22 16.45 21.44
CA GLU A 12 10.95 16.31 22.72
C GLU A 12 10.32 15.23 23.61
N ILE A 13 9.00 15.19 23.72
CA ILE A 13 8.25 14.15 24.45
C ILE A 13 8.55 12.78 23.86
N LEU A 14 8.41 12.63 22.54
CA LEU A 14 8.67 11.37 21.83
C LEU A 14 10.12 10.93 21.99
N THR A 15 11.09 11.85 21.83
CA THR A 15 12.51 11.55 22.02
C THR A 15 12.79 11.01 23.41
N THR A 16 12.23 11.65 24.44
CA THR A 16 12.40 11.25 25.83
C THR A 16 11.79 9.89 26.10
N ALA A 17 10.55 9.67 25.65
CA ALA A 17 9.84 8.40 25.79
C ALA A 17 10.53 7.24 25.04
N PHE A 18 11.11 7.48 23.88
CA PHE A 18 11.78 6.43 23.11
C PHE A 18 13.18 6.08 23.63
N LYS A 19 13.88 7.03 24.27
CA LYS A 19 15.19 6.77 24.89
C LYS A 19 15.11 5.70 25.99
N THR A 20 14.01 5.62 26.72
CA THR A 20 13.82 4.63 27.81
C THR A 20 13.54 3.22 27.31
N LYS A 21 13.14 3.04 26.05
CA LYS A 21 12.76 1.74 25.48
C LYS A 21 13.95 0.90 25.04
N LYS A 22 13.82 -0.42 25.11
CA LYS A 22 14.76 -1.37 24.50
C LYS A 22 14.64 -1.32 22.98
N LEU A 23 15.72 -1.72 22.29
CA LEU A 23 15.76 -1.73 20.82
C LEU A 23 14.64 -2.59 20.20
N VAL A 24 14.31 -3.72 20.83
CA VAL A 24 13.23 -4.62 20.38
C VAL A 24 11.88 -3.92 20.41
N GLU A 25 11.58 -3.16 21.47
CA GLU A 25 10.33 -2.40 21.59
C GLU A 25 10.26 -1.28 20.53
N LEU A 26 11.37 -0.59 20.26
CA LEU A 26 11.43 0.44 19.23
C LEU A 26 11.20 -0.13 17.83
N ARG A 27 11.75 -1.32 17.54
CA ARG A 27 11.49 -2.04 16.28
C ARG A 27 10.02 -2.42 16.15
N GLU A 28 9.39 -2.84 17.23
CA GLU A 28 7.96 -3.19 17.23
C GLU A 28 7.06 -1.97 17.02
N ILE A 29 7.39 -0.83 17.64
CA ILE A 29 6.69 0.45 17.39
C ILE A 29 6.88 0.88 15.93
N ALA A 30 8.10 0.79 15.40
CA ALA A 30 8.39 1.11 14.01
C ALA A 30 7.62 0.18 13.05
N ARG A 31 7.57 -1.12 13.34
CA ARG A 31 6.79 -2.12 12.59
C ARG A 31 5.30 -1.76 12.55
N SER A 32 4.73 -1.48 13.72
CA SER A 32 3.31 -1.12 13.87
C SER A 32 2.97 0.23 13.26
N SER A 33 3.97 1.08 13.01
CA SER A 33 3.85 2.38 12.36
C SER A 33 4.16 2.35 10.84
N GLY A 34 4.49 1.19 10.26
CA GLY A 34 4.91 1.08 8.85
C GLY A 34 6.31 1.64 8.56
N ILE A 35 7.09 1.96 9.59
CA ILE A 35 8.40 2.61 9.53
C ILE A 35 9.50 1.55 9.36
N TYR A 36 10.58 1.89 8.66
CA TYR A 36 11.73 1.00 8.50
C TYR A 36 12.37 0.67 9.87
N GLN A 37 12.83 -0.57 10.08
CA GLN A 37 13.22 -1.09 11.41
C GLN A 37 14.71 -1.41 11.58
N GLN A 38 15.49 -1.39 10.48
CA GLN A 38 16.93 -1.69 10.56
C GLN A 38 17.73 -0.46 10.95
N GLY A 39 18.90 -0.66 11.54
CA GLY A 39 19.79 0.40 12.04
C GLY A 39 19.99 0.33 13.55
N THR A 40 20.72 1.32 14.06
CA THR A 40 21.00 1.51 15.48
C THR A 40 19.76 1.99 16.24
N LYS A 41 19.83 1.98 17.59
CA LYS A 41 18.77 2.54 18.44
C LYS A 41 18.49 4.00 18.09
N SER A 42 19.55 4.79 17.87
CA SER A 42 19.43 6.22 17.52
C SER A 42 18.72 6.41 16.19
N ASP A 43 19.07 5.61 15.17
CA ASP A 43 18.46 5.72 13.83
C ASP A 43 16.96 5.46 13.86
N ILE A 44 16.52 4.51 14.68
CA ILE A 44 15.09 4.18 14.82
C ILE A 44 14.36 5.28 15.59
N ILE A 45 14.94 5.81 16.68
CA ILE A 45 14.36 6.91 17.43
C ILE A 45 14.16 8.13 16.52
N GLN A 46 15.18 8.51 15.75
CA GLN A 46 15.11 9.66 14.85
C GLN A 46 13.97 9.51 13.84
N ARG A 47 13.83 8.33 13.21
CA ARG A 47 12.74 8.05 12.27
C ARG A 47 11.36 8.07 12.92
N LEU A 48 11.22 7.45 14.09
CA LEU A 48 9.96 7.47 14.83
C LEU A 48 9.54 8.90 15.17
N VAL A 49 10.47 9.72 15.67
CA VAL A 49 10.20 11.12 16.03
C VAL A 49 9.81 11.94 14.79
N SER A 50 10.46 11.71 13.64
CA SER A 50 10.13 12.43 12.40
C SER A 50 8.78 12.04 11.80
N GLU A 51 8.31 10.81 12.05
CA GLU A 51 7.11 10.26 11.40
C GLU A 51 5.87 10.13 12.31
N LEU A 52 6.01 10.25 13.64
CA LEU A 52 4.91 10.20 14.63
C LEU A 52 4.51 11.61 15.13
N PRO A 53 4.38 12.59 14.23
CA PRO A 53 3.00 12.87 13.83
C PRO A 53 2.82 12.77 12.32
N SER A 54 1.78 12.05 11.89
CA SER A 54 1.45 11.92 10.48
C SER A 54 0.02 12.37 10.20
N LYS A 55 -0.14 13.20 9.17
CA LYS A 55 -1.45 13.56 8.64
C LYS A 55 -2.07 12.32 8.01
N THR A 56 -3.32 12.05 8.33
CA THR A 56 -4.07 10.97 7.68
C THR A 56 -4.80 11.54 6.45
N PRO A 57 -4.52 11.05 5.23
CA PRO A 57 -5.33 11.30 4.04
C PRO A 57 -6.77 10.85 4.29
N SER A 58 -7.73 11.54 3.70
CA SER A 58 -9.13 11.12 3.71
C SER A 58 -9.39 10.02 2.69
N SER A 59 -8.56 9.94 1.63
CA SER A 59 -8.63 8.88 0.61
C SER A 59 -7.27 8.54 -0.01
N ILE A 60 -7.12 7.26 -0.36
CA ILE A 60 -5.91 6.67 -0.94
C ILE A 60 -6.26 5.99 -2.26
N LEU A 61 -5.47 6.24 -3.30
CA LEU A 61 -5.41 5.40 -4.50
C LEU A 61 -4.20 4.45 -4.36
N SER A 62 -4.44 3.15 -4.34
CA SER A 62 -3.40 2.13 -4.13
C SER A 62 -3.25 1.25 -5.36
N PHE A 63 -2.02 1.09 -5.86
CA PHE A 63 -1.66 0.25 -7.01
C PHE A 63 -0.89 -1.00 -6.58
N ASP A 64 -1.28 -2.13 -7.15
CA ASP A 64 -0.43 -3.31 -7.32
C ASP A 64 0.00 -3.39 -8.79
N LEU A 65 1.29 -3.21 -9.04
CA LEU A 65 1.81 -3.00 -10.39
C LEU A 65 2.01 -4.31 -11.13
N GLY A 66 1.57 -4.30 -12.39
CA GLY A 66 1.78 -5.38 -13.35
C GLY A 66 1.44 -4.90 -14.75
N TYR A 67 1.56 -5.80 -15.73
CA TYR A 67 1.19 -5.48 -17.11
C TYR A 67 0.03 -6.31 -17.67
N ARG A 68 -0.20 -7.50 -17.10
CA ARG A 68 -1.42 -8.32 -17.36
C ARG A 68 -2.43 -8.26 -16.22
N ASN A 69 -1.95 -7.93 -15.03
CA ASN A 69 -2.74 -7.93 -13.80
C ASN A 69 -2.46 -6.66 -12.99
N LEU A 70 -2.38 -5.51 -13.64
CA LEU A 70 -2.33 -4.27 -12.87
C LEU A 70 -3.63 -4.17 -12.07
N ALA A 71 -3.56 -3.91 -10.78
CA ALA A 71 -4.75 -3.67 -9.98
C ALA A 71 -4.64 -2.32 -9.27
N TYR A 72 -5.77 -1.66 -9.10
CA TYR A 72 -5.85 -0.48 -8.25
C TYR A 72 -7.15 -0.44 -7.47
N CYS A 73 -7.13 0.21 -6.31
CA CYS A 73 -8.32 0.56 -5.56
C CYS A 73 -8.25 1.99 -5.01
N VAL A 74 -9.41 2.61 -4.85
CA VAL A 74 -9.58 3.88 -4.14
C VAL A 74 -10.31 3.61 -2.84
N VAL A 75 -9.70 3.95 -1.71
CA VAL A 75 -10.23 3.65 -0.38
C VAL A 75 -10.15 4.88 0.53
N THR A 76 -11.25 5.17 1.19
CA THR A 76 -11.35 6.26 2.18
C THR A 76 -10.91 5.80 3.57
N GLN A 77 -10.68 6.75 4.48
CA GLN A 77 -10.22 6.48 5.84
C GLN A 77 -11.17 5.56 6.63
N ASP A 78 -12.47 5.57 6.35
CA ASP A 78 -13.48 4.73 7.00
C ASP A 78 -13.66 3.36 6.31
N ALA A 79 -12.68 2.97 5.48
CA ALA A 79 -12.64 1.74 4.70
C ALA A 79 -13.75 1.62 3.63
N THR A 80 -14.29 2.74 3.14
CA THR A 80 -15.16 2.72 1.95
C THR A 80 -14.35 2.65 0.67
N ILE A 81 -14.60 1.61 -0.15
CA ILE A 81 -14.03 1.39 -1.47
C ILE A 81 -14.87 2.17 -2.49
N LEU A 82 -14.25 3.13 -3.17
CA LEU A 82 -14.90 4.01 -4.14
C LEU A 82 -14.71 3.55 -5.59
N ASP A 83 -13.56 2.94 -5.87
CA ASP A 83 -13.22 2.39 -7.18
C ASP A 83 -12.27 1.21 -6.99
N TRP A 84 -12.38 0.20 -7.85
CA TRP A 84 -11.58 -1.02 -7.75
C TRP A 84 -11.61 -1.76 -9.08
N ALA A 85 -10.44 -2.07 -9.63
CA ALA A 85 -10.35 -2.79 -10.89
C ALA A 85 -9.02 -3.50 -11.08
N ARG A 86 -9.08 -4.62 -11.82
CA ARG A 86 -7.92 -5.26 -12.45
C ARG A 86 -7.91 -4.87 -13.92
N ILE A 87 -6.72 -4.58 -14.44
CA ILE A 87 -6.45 -4.09 -15.78
C ILE A 87 -5.39 -4.99 -16.41
N ASP A 88 -5.69 -5.50 -17.60
CA ASP A 88 -4.69 -5.99 -18.53
C ASP A 88 -4.36 -4.83 -19.49
N LEU A 89 -3.08 -4.50 -19.64
CA LEU A 89 -2.66 -3.47 -20.59
C LEU A 89 -2.67 -3.99 -22.04
N GLU A 90 -2.93 -5.29 -22.24
CA GLU A 90 -3.05 -5.95 -23.55
C GLU A 90 -1.82 -5.73 -24.44
N LEU A 91 -0.63 -5.72 -23.83
CA LEU A 91 0.62 -5.44 -24.52
C LEU A 91 0.96 -6.56 -25.52
N THR A 92 1.08 -6.19 -26.79
CA THR A 92 1.52 -7.08 -27.88
C THR A 92 3.05 -7.16 -28.00
N THR A 93 3.75 -6.14 -27.50
CA THR A 93 5.21 -6.04 -27.47
C THR A 93 5.65 -5.23 -26.25
N PHE A 94 6.94 -5.32 -25.92
CA PHE A 94 7.55 -4.58 -24.81
C PHE A 94 8.47 -3.44 -25.30
N HIS A 95 8.40 -3.09 -26.58
CA HIS A 95 9.14 -1.94 -27.09
C HIS A 95 8.57 -0.62 -26.51
N PRO A 96 9.40 0.27 -25.93
CA PRO A 96 8.93 1.48 -25.27
C PRO A 96 8.01 2.39 -26.10
N SER A 97 8.25 2.47 -27.42
CA SER A 97 7.42 3.30 -28.31
C SER A 97 5.96 2.81 -28.44
N VAL A 98 5.69 1.53 -28.13
CA VAL A 98 4.34 0.95 -28.15
C VAL A 98 3.73 0.96 -26.76
N VAL A 99 4.53 0.64 -25.73
CA VAL A 99 4.04 0.56 -24.35
C VAL A 99 3.71 1.95 -23.78
N ALA A 100 4.53 2.96 -24.05
CA ALA A 100 4.33 4.29 -23.46
C ALA A 100 2.98 4.93 -23.84
N PRO A 101 2.51 4.90 -25.11
CA PRO A 101 1.17 5.35 -25.46
C PRO A 101 0.05 4.58 -24.75
N VAL A 102 0.21 3.26 -24.55
CA VAL A 102 -0.77 2.42 -23.84
C VAL A 102 -0.85 2.82 -22.37
N VAL A 103 0.28 2.94 -21.69
CA VAL A 103 0.35 3.39 -20.28
C VAL A 103 -0.25 4.79 -20.14
N ARG A 104 0.10 5.72 -21.04
CA ARG A 104 -0.45 7.08 -21.04
C ARG A 104 -1.97 7.09 -21.19
N LYS A 105 -2.50 6.29 -22.13
CA LYS A 105 -3.95 6.14 -22.32
C LYS A 105 -4.62 5.53 -21.09
N PHE A 106 -4.05 4.47 -20.52
CA PHE A 106 -4.54 3.86 -19.28
C PHE A 106 -4.65 4.88 -18.14
N ILE A 107 -3.59 5.66 -17.89
CA ILE A 107 -3.59 6.65 -16.80
C ILE A 107 -4.65 7.73 -17.06
N LYS A 108 -4.70 8.26 -18.28
CA LYS A 108 -5.70 9.27 -18.66
C LYS A 108 -7.13 8.75 -18.49
N ASP A 109 -7.43 7.57 -19.01
CA ASP A 109 -8.80 7.07 -19.12
C ASP A 109 -9.31 6.46 -17.79
N ARG A 110 -8.42 5.93 -16.94
CA ARG A 110 -8.80 5.18 -15.73
C ARG A 110 -8.35 5.80 -14.41
N ILE A 111 -7.28 6.59 -14.41
CA ILE A 111 -6.60 7.01 -13.17
C ILE A 111 -6.73 8.52 -12.92
N GLU A 112 -6.72 9.34 -13.96
CA GLU A 112 -6.70 10.81 -13.84
C GLU A 112 -7.84 11.35 -12.94
N TYR A 113 -9.06 10.81 -13.09
CA TYR A 113 -10.19 11.22 -12.25
C TYR A 113 -9.93 10.96 -10.76
N ASN A 114 -9.44 9.76 -10.42
CA ASN A 114 -9.13 9.39 -9.05
C ASN A 114 -7.99 10.27 -8.50
N MET A 115 -6.96 10.58 -9.29
CA MET A 115 -5.88 11.48 -8.87
C MET A 115 -6.33 12.91 -8.56
N LYS A 116 -7.46 13.37 -9.14
CA LYS A 116 -8.02 14.69 -8.81
C LYS A 116 -8.61 14.72 -7.40
N THR A 117 -9.12 13.59 -6.92
CA THR A 117 -9.91 13.50 -5.68
C THR A 117 -9.16 12.93 -4.49
N VAL A 118 -8.17 12.06 -4.73
CA VAL A 118 -7.42 11.43 -3.64
C VAL A 118 -6.38 12.35 -3.00
N ASP A 119 -6.01 12.02 -1.77
CA ASP A 119 -5.00 12.73 -0.98
C ASP A 119 -3.63 12.07 -1.01
N LEU A 120 -3.58 10.77 -1.37
CA LEU A 120 -2.35 9.98 -1.38
C LEU A 120 -2.43 8.89 -2.45
N VAL A 121 -1.34 8.68 -3.19
CA VAL A 121 -1.16 7.52 -4.07
C VAL A 121 -0.13 6.58 -3.47
N LEU A 122 -0.47 5.30 -3.36
CA LEU A 122 0.44 4.22 -2.99
C LEU A 122 0.72 3.35 -4.20
N VAL A 123 1.99 2.99 -4.39
CA VAL A 123 2.42 2.11 -5.48
C VAL A 123 3.28 1.00 -4.91
N GLU A 124 2.89 -0.27 -5.08
CA GLU A 124 3.74 -1.39 -4.66
C GLU A 124 5.07 -1.33 -5.43
N GLN A 125 6.18 -1.34 -4.69
CA GLN A 125 7.53 -1.37 -5.26
C GLN A 125 7.86 -2.78 -5.72
N GLN A 126 8.08 -2.96 -7.02
CA GLN A 126 8.53 -4.25 -7.53
C GLN A 126 9.99 -4.51 -7.12
N ARG A 127 10.26 -5.74 -6.66
CA ARG A 127 11.63 -6.15 -6.35
C ARG A 127 12.32 -6.70 -7.59
N ALA A 128 13.42 -6.08 -7.99
CA ALA A 128 14.38 -6.71 -8.88
C ALA A 128 14.98 -7.93 -8.17
N ARG A 129 14.52 -9.12 -8.54
CA ARG A 129 15.04 -10.38 -8.00
C ARG A 129 15.79 -11.10 -9.10
N SER A 130 17.10 -11.21 -8.94
CA SER A 130 17.90 -12.18 -9.69
C SER A 130 17.80 -13.58 -9.10
N ASN A 131 17.33 -13.69 -7.85
CA ASN A 131 17.34 -14.93 -7.06
C ASN A 131 18.74 -15.60 -7.02
N GLY A 132 19.79 -14.78 -7.00
CA GLY A 132 21.19 -15.24 -7.06
C GLY A 132 21.68 -15.58 -8.47
N SER A 133 20.86 -15.41 -9.50
CA SER A 133 21.28 -15.53 -10.90
C SER A 133 22.19 -14.36 -11.31
N TRP A 134 23.17 -14.65 -12.16
CA TRP A 134 23.95 -13.64 -12.87
C TRP A 134 23.14 -12.96 -13.99
N THR A 135 22.01 -13.54 -14.39
CA THR A 135 21.10 -13.01 -15.40
C THR A 135 19.85 -12.40 -14.78
N VAL A 136 19.49 -11.18 -15.19
CA VAL A 136 18.18 -10.60 -14.88
C VAL A 136 17.14 -11.27 -15.78
N LEU A 137 16.07 -11.80 -15.19
CA LEU A 137 14.99 -12.43 -15.94
C LEU A 137 14.28 -11.39 -16.82
N GLU A 138 13.97 -11.75 -18.06
CA GLU A 138 13.26 -10.90 -19.03
C GLU A 138 11.96 -10.32 -18.45
N HIS A 139 11.21 -11.13 -17.70
CA HIS A 139 10.02 -10.68 -16.99
C HIS A 139 10.31 -9.52 -16.01
N THR A 140 11.42 -9.58 -15.28
CA THR A 140 11.82 -8.51 -14.35
C THR A 140 12.13 -7.22 -15.10
N LEU A 141 12.82 -7.28 -16.24
CA LEU A 141 13.08 -6.10 -17.07
C LEU A 141 11.79 -5.48 -17.60
N ARG A 142 10.85 -6.31 -18.05
CA ARG A 142 9.55 -5.87 -18.56
C ARG A 142 8.72 -5.16 -17.49
N VAL A 143 8.57 -5.77 -16.30
CA VAL A 143 7.82 -5.17 -15.20
C VAL A 143 8.48 -3.85 -14.75
N ASN A 144 9.80 -3.82 -14.57
CA ASN A 144 10.49 -2.60 -14.14
C ASN A 144 10.39 -1.47 -15.17
N SER A 145 10.41 -1.79 -16.47
CA SER A 145 10.22 -0.80 -17.53
C SER A 145 8.82 -0.19 -17.48
N ILE A 146 7.81 -1.03 -17.24
CA ILE A 146 6.41 -0.61 -17.15
C ILE A 146 6.15 0.17 -15.86
N GLU A 147 6.71 -0.27 -14.73
CA GLU A 147 6.71 0.49 -13.47
C GLU A 147 7.29 1.90 -13.68
N GLY A 148 8.44 2.01 -14.35
CA GLY A 148 9.04 3.32 -14.66
C GLY A 148 8.14 4.21 -15.52
N MET A 149 7.47 3.64 -16.54
CA MET A 149 6.52 4.37 -17.37
C MET A 149 5.27 4.79 -16.58
N ILE A 150 4.77 3.95 -15.68
CA ILE A 150 3.63 4.26 -14.82
C ILE A 150 4.01 5.39 -13.87
N TRP A 151 5.15 5.31 -13.18
CA TRP A 151 5.65 6.39 -12.33
C TRP A 151 5.75 7.71 -13.10
N TYR A 152 6.38 7.69 -14.28
CA TYR A 152 6.47 8.89 -15.11
C TYR A 152 5.08 9.45 -15.46
N GLY A 153 4.16 8.60 -15.91
CA GLY A 153 2.80 9.03 -16.27
C GLY A 153 1.98 9.53 -15.08
N LEU A 154 2.18 8.97 -13.88
CA LEU A 154 1.56 9.47 -12.64
C LEU A 154 2.07 10.88 -12.31
N TYR A 155 3.39 11.11 -12.34
CA TYR A 155 3.96 12.45 -12.12
C TYR A 155 3.55 13.46 -13.21
N GLU A 156 3.54 13.04 -14.49
CA GLU A 156 3.04 13.88 -15.58
C GLU A 156 1.57 14.27 -15.34
N THR A 157 0.73 13.30 -14.94
CA THR A 157 -0.69 13.52 -14.66
C THR A 157 -0.88 14.46 -13.48
N ALA A 158 -0.17 14.26 -12.37
CA ALA A 158 -0.21 15.13 -11.19
C ALA A 158 0.13 16.59 -11.56
N ASN A 159 1.15 16.79 -12.41
CA ASN A 159 1.50 18.12 -12.92
C ASN A 159 0.37 18.70 -13.79
N ASN A 160 -0.19 17.91 -14.71
CA ASN A 160 -1.26 18.35 -15.62
C ASN A 160 -2.55 18.74 -14.89
N ILE A 161 -2.92 17.99 -13.84
CA ILE A 161 -4.08 18.30 -13.00
C ILE A 161 -3.77 19.32 -11.90
N LYS A 162 -2.55 19.89 -11.89
CA LYS A 162 -2.08 20.91 -10.94
C LYS A 162 -2.16 20.46 -9.48
N ARG A 163 -1.79 19.21 -9.21
CA ARG A 163 -1.68 18.63 -7.86
C ARG A 163 -0.21 18.31 -7.50
N PRO A 164 0.69 19.32 -7.42
CA PRO A 164 2.07 19.08 -6.98
C PRO A 164 2.17 18.68 -5.49
N ASP A 165 1.07 18.87 -4.75
CA ASP A 165 0.88 18.48 -3.34
C ASP A 165 0.46 17.01 -3.18
N LEU A 166 0.10 16.31 -4.26
CA LEU A 166 -0.33 14.91 -4.18
C LEU A 166 0.88 14.02 -3.89
N ASP A 167 0.95 13.55 -2.65
CA ASP A 167 1.97 12.61 -2.24
C ASP A 167 1.80 11.28 -2.99
N MET A 168 2.92 10.75 -3.50
CA MET A 168 2.97 9.45 -4.14
C MET A 168 4.11 8.63 -3.53
N ILE A 169 3.77 7.50 -2.90
CA ILE A 169 4.70 6.73 -2.07
C ILE A 169 4.86 5.33 -2.63
N ALA A 170 6.11 4.94 -2.88
CA ALA A 170 6.48 3.55 -3.14
C ALA A 170 6.42 2.73 -1.84
N LEU A 171 5.71 1.62 -1.84
CA LEU A 171 5.52 0.78 -0.66
C LEU A 171 6.06 -0.64 -0.88
N SER A 172 6.77 -1.17 0.13
CA SER A 172 7.26 -2.54 0.11
C SER A 172 6.18 -3.52 0.55
N ARG A 173 5.94 -4.54 -0.27
CA ARG A 173 5.04 -5.67 0.04
C ARG A 173 5.30 -6.32 1.40
N GLN A 174 6.57 -6.46 1.79
CA GLN A 174 6.92 -7.09 3.07
C GLN A 174 6.37 -6.32 4.28
N LYS A 175 6.24 -4.99 4.17
CA LYS A 175 5.63 -4.18 5.23
C LYS A 175 4.14 -4.48 5.33
N VAL A 176 3.45 -4.55 4.18
CA VAL A 176 2.02 -4.87 4.11
C VAL A 176 1.76 -6.27 4.67
N ASP A 177 2.53 -7.27 4.26
CA ASP A 177 2.43 -8.64 4.78
C ASP A 177 2.59 -8.69 6.30
N ALA A 178 3.55 -7.94 6.86
CA ALA A 178 3.78 -7.88 8.31
C ALA A 178 2.64 -7.18 9.07
N ALA A 179 1.95 -6.23 8.44
CA ALA A 179 0.80 -5.54 9.04
C ALA A 179 -0.43 -6.45 9.18
N TRP A 180 -0.53 -7.47 8.33
CA TRP A 180 -1.65 -8.41 8.26
C TRP A 180 -1.27 -9.83 8.70
N GLU A 181 -0.09 -10.03 9.30
CA GLU A 181 0.43 -11.37 9.60
C GLU A 181 -0.56 -12.23 10.39
N SER A 182 -1.19 -11.67 11.43
CA SER A 182 -2.13 -12.40 12.28
C SER A 182 -3.43 -12.78 11.54
N GLU A 183 -3.93 -11.88 10.70
CA GLU A 183 -5.14 -12.04 9.92
C GLU A 183 -4.93 -13.04 8.79
N LEU A 184 -3.79 -12.94 8.08
CA LEU A 184 -3.41 -13.85 7.01
C LEU A 184 -3.14 -15.26 7.53
N GLN A 185 -2.51 -15.42 8.70
CA GLN A 185 -2.33 -16.73 9.33
C GLN A 185 -3.68 -17.37 9.69
N ARG A 186 -4.61 -16.60 10.26
CA ARG A 186 -5.97 -17.09 10.56
C ARG A 186 -6.73 -17.47 9.29
N ALA A 187 -6.68 -16.66 8.24
CA ALA A 187 -7.31 -16.98 6.96
C ALA A 187 -6.68 -18.24 6.31
N ALA A 188 -5.36 -18.39 6.39
CA ALA A 188 -4.65 -19.56 5.87
C ALA A 188 -4.98 -20.85 6.65
N ALA A 189 -5.16 -20.77 7.96
CA ALA A 189 -5.49 -21.93 8.79
C ALA A 189 -6.85 -22.56 8.42
N GLN A 190 -7.76 -21.78 7.84
CA GLN A 190 -9.05 -22.27 7.41
C GLN A 190 -9.00 -23.00 6.04
N THR A 191 -7.86 -23.04 5.33
CA THR A 191 -7.71 -23.72 4.02
C THR A 191 -7.17 -25.14 4.14
N ALA A 192 -7.85 -26.09 3.51
CA ALA A 192 -7.42 -27.49 3.40
C ALA A 192 -6.68 -27.79 2.09
N VAL A 193 -5.61 -27.05 1.71
CA VAL A 193 -4.83 -27.37 0.47
C VAL A 193 -3.32 -27.03 0.56
N ASN A 194 -2.51 -27.99 0.07
CA ASN A 194 -1.09 -28.04 -0.36
C ASN A 194 0.02 -27.17 0.27
N ASN A 195 1.14 -27.83 0.58
CA ASN A 195 2.34 -27.36 1.32
C ASN A 195 3.21 -26.24 0.69
N ARG A 196 2.83 -25.58 -0.42
CA ARG A 196 3.65 -24.49 -0.99
C ARG A 196 3.31 -23.13 -0.35
N THR A 197 4.23 -22.61 0.47
CA THR A 197 4.07 -21.43 1.34
C THR A 197 3.67 -20.13 0.62
N THR A 198 4.19 -19.84 -0.57
CA THR A 198 3.87 -18.60 -1.31
C THR A 198 2.44 -18.58 -1.87
N TYR A 199 1.95 -19.73 -2.35
CA TYR A 199 0.58 -19.86 -2.86
C TYR A 199 -0.44 -19.71 -1.73
N LYS A 200 -0.12 -20.24 -0.54
CA LYS A 200 -0.94 -20.06 0.67
C LYS A 200 -1.13 -18.58 1.04
N LYS A 201 -0.10 -17.74 0.93
CA LYS A 201 -0.21 -16.31 1.27
C LYS A 201 -1.13 -15.54 0.32
N LYS A 202 -0.99 -15.76 -0.99
CA LYS A 202 -1.88 -15.15 -2.00
C LYS A 202 -3.33 -15.57 -1.80
N GLN A 203 -3.57 -16.86 -1.54
CA GLN A 203 -4.91 -17.36 -1.23
C GLN A 203 -5.47 -16.81 0.10
N ALA A 204 -4.62 -16.63 1.10
CA ALA A 204 -5.04 -16.06 2.39
C ALA A 204 -5.50 -14.60 2.25
N ALA A 205 -4.81 -13.80 1.44
CA ALA A 205 -5.23 -12.42 1.14
C ALA A 205 -6.60 -12.37 0.47
N VAL A 206 -6.79 -13.18 -0.59
CA VAL A 206 -8.09 -13.31 -1.28
C VAL A 206 -9.19 -13.73 -0.32
N ARG A 207 -8.91 -14.73 0.52
CA ARG A 207 -9.89 -15.23 1.49
C ARG A 207 -10.23 -14.20 2.55
N LEU A 208 -9.24 -13.46 3.05
CA LEU A 208 -9.46 -12.41 4.04
C LEU A 208 -10.43 -11.36 3.49
N VAL A 209 -10.19 -10.88 2.26
CA VAL A 209 -11.08 -9.94 1.58
C VAL A 209 -12.45 -10.56 1.31
N GLN A 210 -12.50 -11.82 0.89
CA GLN A 210 -13.76 -12.50 0.63
C GLN A 210 -14.60 -12.72 1.90
N ASN A 211 -13.97 -12.93 3.05
CA ASN A 211 -14.65 -12.96 4.34
C ASN A 211 -15.28 -11.59 4.64
N TRP A 212 -14.53 -10.49 4.47
CA TRP A 212 -15.08 -9.13 4.66
C TRP A 212 -16.27 -8.83 3.72
N LEU A 213 -16.20 -9.29 2.46
CA LEU A 213 -17.31 -9.13 1.51
C LEU A 213 -18.55 -9.95 1.88
N ASN A 214 -18.39 -11.07 2.59
CA ASN A 214 -19.48 -11.95 2.99
C ASN A 214 -20.11 -11.55 4.33
N GLU A 215 -19.39 -10.82 5.17
CA GLU A 215 -19.89 -10.25 6.42
C GLU A 215 -20.97 -9.19 6.14
N LYS A 216 -22.19 -9.41 6.64
CA LYS A 216 -23.31 -8.47 6.50
C LYS A 216 -23.34 -7.43 7.62
N GLU A 217 -22.91 -7.81 8.81
CA GLU A 217 -22.86 -6.97 10.00
C GLU A 217 -21.39 -6.77 10.39
N ASN A 218 -20.96 -5.53 10.60
CA ASN A 218 -19.59 -5.17 11.00
C ASN A 218 -18.48 -5.55 10.02
N SER A 219 -18.76 -5.52 8.71
CA SER A 219 -17.70 -5.72 7.71
C SER A 219 -16.57 -4.70 7.89
N ALA A 220 -15.33 -5.16 7.73
CA ALA A 220 -14.15 -4.31 7.78
C ALA A 220 -14.05 -3.31 6.61
N ILE A 221 -14.88 -3.48 5.57
CA ILE A 221 -14.92 -2.63 4.37
C ILE A 221 -16.36 -2.25 4.01
N LYS A 222 -16.52 -1.12 3.34
CA LYS A 222 -17.79 -0.66 2.78
C LYS A 222 -17.66 -0.52 1.27
N LEU A 223 -18.64 -0.96 0.50
CA LEU A 223 -18.64 -0.87 -0.96
C LEU A 223 -20.06 -0.99 -1.52
N ASP A 224 -20.25 -0.52 -2.74
CA ASP A 224 -21.50 -0.75 -3.47
C ASP A 224 -21.58 -2.21 -4.01
N ASP A 225 -22.79 -2.64 -4.37
CA ASP A 225 -23.00 -3.99 -4.89
C ASP A 225 -22.27 -4.22 -6.24
N ARG A 226 -22.09 -3.16 -7.03
CA ARG A 226 -21.37 -3.23 -8.31
C ARG A 226 -19.92 -3.66 -8.13
N LEU A 227 -19.20 -3.07 -7.18
CA LEU A 227 -17.81 -3.42 -6.86
C LEU A 227 -17.72 -4.80 -6.22
N LYS A 228 -18.72 -5.18 -5.43
CA LYS A 228 -18.83 -6.52 -4.86
C LYS A 228 -18.98 -7.59 -5.93
N ASP A 229 -19.85 -7.35 -6.91
CA ASP A 229 -20.06 -8.27 -8.03
C ASP A 229 -18.86 -8.29 -8.97
N MET A 230 -18.22 -7.14 -9.24
CA MET A 230 -16.95 -7.08 -9.96
C MET A 230 -15.89 -8.00 -9.34
N PHE A 231 -15.69 -7.93 -8.02
CA PHE A 231 -14.73 -8.81 -7.35
C PHE A 231 -15.10 -10.30 -7.47
N ARG A 232 -16.40 -10.62 -7.36
CA ARG A 232 -16.89 -12.00 -7.49
C ARG A 232 -16.61 -12.57 -8.88
N GLU A 233 -16.88 -11.78 -9.92
CA GLU A 233 -16.72 -12.17 -11.33
C GLU A 233 -15.26 -12.21 -11.78
N GLU A 234 -14.38 -11.37 -11.22
CA GLU A 234 -12.97 -11.32 -11.62
C GLU A 234 -12.22 -12.62 -11.28
N PRO A 235 -11.64 -13.35 -12.25
CA PRO A 235 -10.92 -14.60 -11.98
C PRO A 235 -9.64 -14.40 -11.14
N LYS A 236 -8.91 -13.28 -11.33
CA LYS A 236 -7.65 -13.01 -10.64
C LYS A 236 -7.84 -12.06 -9.47
N LYS A 237 -8.28 -12.63 -8.35
CA LYS A 237 -8.61 -11.90 -7.12
C LYS A 237 -7.40 -11.52 -6.28
N ASP A 238 -6.22 -12.11 -6.49
CA ASP A 238 -5.04 -11.85 -5.67
C ASP A 238 -4.54 -10.41 -5.85
N ASP A 239 -4.38 -9.94 -7.08
CA ASP A 239 -3.92 -8.57 -7.36
C ASP A 239 -4.93 -7.51 -6.84
N LEU A 240 -6.24 -7.79 -6.96
CA LEU A 240 -7.30 -6.96 -6.36
C LEU A 240 -7.20 -6.91 -4.82
N SER A 241 -6.98 -8.06 -4.19
CA SER A 241 -6.87 -8.16 -2.73
C SER A 241 -5.62 -7.46 -2.22
N ASP A 242 -4.52 -7.57 -2.96
CA ASP A 242 -3.22 -7.02 -2.60
C ASP A 242 -3.24 -5.49 -2.60
N CYS A 243 -3.81 -4.85 -3.64
CA CYS A 243 -3.93 -3.39 -3.66
C CYS A 243 -4.85 -2.85 -2.55
N LEU A 244 -5.92 -3.57 -2.18
CA LEU A 244 -6.81 -3.23 -1.06
C LEU A 244 -6.12 -3.37 0.30
N LEU A 245 -5.45 -4.50 0.54
CA LEU A 245 -4.70 -4.73 1.77
C LEU A 245 -3.56 -3.73 1.95
N GLN A 246 -2.94 -3.27 0.85
CA GLN A 246 -1.96 -2.20 0.87
C GLN A 246 -2.55 -0.87 1.38
N ALA A 247 -3.71 -0.44 0.84
CA ALA A 247 -4.37 0.79 1.28
C ALA A 247 -4.78 0.72 2.77
N LEU A 248 -5.41 -0.39 3.17
CA LEU A 248 -5.87 -0.59 4.54
C LEU A 248 -4.71 -0.76 5.54
N ALA A 249 -3.60 -1.40 5.14
CA ALA A 249 -2.39 -1.46 5.98
C ALA A 249 -1.87 -0.05 6.28
N TRP A 250 -1.90 0.83 5.29
CA TRP A 250 -1.44 2.20 5.44
C TRP A 250 -2.31 2.96 6.46
N TYR A 251 -3.65 2.83 6.40
CA TYR A 251 -4.54 3.40 7.41
C TYR A 251 -4.34 2.79 8.80
N LYS A 252 -4.15 1.46 8.88
CA LYS A 252 -3.85 0.75 10.13
C LYS A 252 -2.60 1.32 10.81
N TRP A 253 -1.56 1.62 10.04
CA TRP A 253 -0.35 2.28 10.57
C TRP A 253 -0.62 3.69 11.07
N GLN A 254 -1.40 4.51 10.36
CA GLN A 254 -1.70 5.85 10.85
C GLN A 254 -2.54 5.85 12.12
N GLN A 255 -3.52 4.95 12.20
CA GLN A 255 -4.33 4.78 13.41
C GLN A 255 -3.43 4.39 14.60
N PHE A 256 -2.49 3.47 14.39
CA PHE A 256 -1.50 3.13 15.41
C PHE A 256 -0.68 4.35 15.83
N LYS A 257 -0.12 5.11 14.87
CA LYS A 257 0.68 6.31 15.16
C LYS A 257 -0.11 7.32 15.99
N GLN A 258 -1.37 7.60 15.62
CA GLN A 258 -2.24 8.53 16.34
C GLN A 258 -2.53 8.08 17.76
N ASN A 259 -2.97 6.82 17.93
CA ASN A 259 -3.24 6.25 19.25
C ASN A 259 -2.01 6.25 20.14
N TYR A 260 -0.84 5.95 19.55
CA TYR A 260 0.42 5.91 20.27
C TYR A 260 0.87 7.30 20.73
N VAL A 261 0.76 8.31 19.88
CA VAL A 261 1.03 9.71 20.25
C VAL A 261 0.08 10.18 21.33
N HIS A 262 -1.21 9.85 21.22
CA HIS A 262 -2.21 10.20 22.22
C HIS A 262 -1.89 9.58 23.58
N LEU A 263 -1.50 8.31 23.63
CA LEU A 263 -1.09 7.61 24.85
C LEU A 263 0.12 8.27 25.55
N LEU A 264 1.04 8.86 24.79
CA LEU A 264 2.23 9.52 25.34
C LEU A 264 2.03 10.98 25.74
N THR A 265 0.92 11.59 25.31
CA THR A 265 0.64 13.03 25.50
C THR A 265 -0.58 13.30 26.37
N SER A 266 -1.32 12.25 26.74
CA SER A 266 -2.39 12.29 27.74
C SER A 266 -1.81 12.09 29.13
#